data_AF-A0A968NNW1-F1
#
_entry.id   AF-A0A968NNW1-F1
#
_cell.length_a   1.000
_cell.length_b   1.000
_cell.length_c   1.000
_cell.angle_alpha   90.00
_cell.angle_beta   90.00
_cell.angle_gamma   90.00
#
_symmetry.space_group_name_H-M   'P 1'
#
loop_
_entity.id
_entity.type
_entity.pdbx_description
1 polymer ?
#
loop_
_entity_poly.entity_id
_entity_poly.type
_entity_poly.pdbx_seq_one_letter_code
_entity_poly.pdbx_strand_id
1 'polypeptide(L)' 'MTETTTLIPVSELIPILNAIAARDWEGFKEVEKQFVTKYGVEAWQDFFAYRLKPALDKDSDRWLLVQWCSQGYTVKKVT' A
#
# COMPACT_ATOMS: atom_id res chain seq x y z
N MET A 1 -1.65 8.36 13.45
CA MET A 1 -2.11 7.09 14.06
C MET A 1 -3.38 7.35 14.84
N THR A 2 -4.51 7.03 14.23
CA THR A 2 -5.79 6.85 14.92
C THR A 2 -5.74 5.58 15.77
N GLU A 3 -6.44 5.55 16.90
CA GLU A 3 -6.51 4.39 17.81
C GLU A 3 -6.99 3.10 17.11
N THR A 4 -7.72 3.24 16.00
CA THR A 4 -8.24 2.15 15.17
C THR A 4 -7.15 1.37 14.46
N THR A 5 -6.04 1.99 14.05
CA THR A 5 -4.95 1.30 13.31
C THR A 5 -4.15 0.36 14.21
N THR A 6 -4.04 0.68 15.49
CA THR A 6 -3.40 -0.19 16.50
C THR A 6 -4.14 -1.50 16.73
N LEU A 7 -5.45 -1.52 16.46
CA LEU A 7 -6.31 -2.70 16.61
C LEU A 7 -6.29 -3.63 15.39
N ILE A 8 -5.74 -3.19 14.25
CA ILE A 8 -5.67 -4.00 13.04
C ILE A 8 -4.60 -5.09 13.21
N PRO A 9 -4.95 -6.37 13.02
CA PRO A 9 -4.00 -7.47 13.17
C PRO A 9 -2.82 -7.34 12.21
N VAL A 10 -1.62 -7.66 12.69
CA VAL A 10 -0.41 -7.71 11.83
C VAL A 10 -0.56 -8.72 10.70
N SER A 11 -1.40 -9.76 10.88
CA SER A 11 -1.68 -10.75 9.84
C SER A 11 -2.30 -10.15 8.57
N GLU A 12 -2.94 -8.98 8.66
CA GLU A 12 -3.45 -8.25 7.50
C GLU A 12 -2.32 -7.75 6.57
N LEU A 13 -1.07 -7.63 7.07
CA LEU A 13 0.09 -7.32 6.23
C LEU A 13 0.48 -8.46 5.29
N ILE A 14 0.26 -9.71 5.70
CA ILE A 14 0.78 -10.89 4.99
C ILE A 14 0.31 -10.93 3.52
N PRO A 15 -0.99 -10.83 3.20
CA PRO A 15 -1.43 -10.87 1.80
C PRO A 15 -0.89 -9.68 0.99
N ILE A 16 -0.75 -8.51 1.60
CA ILE A 16 -0.23 -7.30 0.95
C ILE A 16 1.26 -7.48 0.62
N LEU A 17 2.05 -7.94 1.58
CA LEU A 17 3.48 -8.19 1.42
C LEU A 17 3.73 -9.29 0.39
N ASN A 18 2.90 -10.34 0.36
CA ASN A 18 2.98 -11.40 -0.63
C ASN A 18 2.74 -10.88 -2.06
N ALA A 19 1.73 -10.03 -2.26
CA ALA A 19 1.48 -9.42 -3.58
C ALA A 19 2.65 -8.53 -4.02
N ILE A 20 3.22 -7.74 -3.11
CA ILE A 20 4.39 -6.90 -3.38
C ILE A 20 5.62 -7.75 -3.73
N ALA A 21 5.87 -8.82 -2.97
CA ALA A 21 6.98 -9.73 -3.21
C ALA A 21 6.85 -10.45 -4.57
N ALA A 22 5.63 -10.82 -4.95
CA ALA A 22 5.32 -11.43 -6.24
C ALA A 22 5.31 -10.43 -7.41
N ARG A 23 5.47 -9.11 -7.14
CA ARG A 23 5.32 -8.04 -8.13
C ARG A 23 3.96 -8.08 -8.85
N ASP A 24 2.93 -8.52 -8.13
CA ASP A 24 1.56 -8.67 -8.62
C ASP A 24 0.76 -7.40 -8.28
N TRP A 25 0.68 -6.50 -9.27
CA TRP A 25 -0.03 -5.23 -9.11
C TRP A 25 -1.54 -5.42 -8.97
N GLU A 26 -2.13 -6.35 -9.74
CA GLU A 26 -3.57 -6.60 -9.71
C GLU A 26 -3.98 -7.24 -8.37
N GLY A 27 -3.19 -8.21 -7.90
CA GLY A 27 -3.35 -8.82 -6.57
C GLY A 27 -3.20 -7.79 -5.45
N PHE A 28 -2.22 -6.88 -5.54
CA PHE A 28 -2.07 -5.80 -4.57
C PHE A 28 -3.32 -4.90 -4.51
N LYS A 29 -3.87 -4.51 -5.67
CA LYS A 29 -5.07 -3.67 -5.75
C LYS A 29 -6.31 -4.35 -5.17
N GLU A 30 -6.45 -5.65 -5.38
CA GLU A 30 -7.57 -6.41 -4.83
C GLU A 30 -7.47 -6.52 -3.30
N VAL A 31 -6.28 -6.81 -2.76
CA VAL A 31 -6.07 -6.86 -1.31
C VAL A 31 -6.25 -5.47 -0.67
N GLU A 32 -5.77 -4.40 -1.30
CA GLU A 32 -6.04 -3.02 -0.87
C GLU A 32 -7.54 -2.73 -0.81
N LYS A 33 -8.29 -3.10 -1.86
CA LYS A 33 -9.74 -2.89 -1.92
C LYS A 33 -10.47 -3.65 -0.81
N GLN A 34 -10.09 -4.90 -0.56
CA GLN A 34 -10.67 -5.71 0.51
C GLN A 34 -10.38 -5.09 1.88
N PHE A 35 -9.15 -4.63 2.11
CA PHE A 35 -8.76 -3.94 3.34
C PHE A 35 -9.59 -2.67 3.56
N VAL A 36 -9.68 -1.80 2.55
CA VAL A 36 -10.44 -0.54 2.61
C VAL A 36 -11.93 -0.82 2.81
N THR A 37 -12.48 -1.88 2.21
CA THR A 37 -13.89 -2.27 2.41
C THR A 37 -14.15 -2.69 3.86
N LYS A 38 -13.19 -3.35 4.50
CA LYS A 38 -13.31 -3.87 5.87
C LYS A 38 -13.06 -2.81 6.95
N TYR A 39 -12.08 -1.94 6.73
CA TYR A 39 -11.56 -1.04 7.77
C TYR A 39 -11.71 0.45 7.43
N GLY A 40 -12.05 0.79 6.19
CA GLY A 40 -12.15 2.16 5.71
C GLY A 40 -10.84 2.71 5.14
N VAL A 41 -10.98 3.80 4.38
CA VAL A 41 -9.85 4.45 3.68
C VAL A 41 -8.89 5.15 4.63
N GLU A 42 -9.39 5.74 5.72
CA GLU A 42 -8.55 6.41 6.72
C GLU A 42 -7.63 5.42 7.45
N ALA A 43 -8.18 4.25 7.78
CA ALA A 43 -7.41 3.15 8.36
C ALA A 43 -6.34 2.63 7.39
N TRP A 44 -6.66 2.56 6.09
CA TRP A 44 -5.68 2.19 5.06
C TRP A 44 -4.53 3.20 5.00
N GLN A 45 -4.81 4.51 5.05
CA GLN A 45 -3.78 5.55 5.01
C GLN A 45 -2.80 5.45 6.19
N ASP A 46 -3.32 5.32 7.40
CA ASP A 46 -2.51 5.14 8.61
C ASP A 46 -1.72 3.80 8.55
N PHE A 47 -2.38 2.70 8.18
CA PHE A 47 -1.74 1.39 8.07
C PHE A 47 -0.62 1.40 7.02
N PHE A 48 -0.86 2.03 5.87
CA PHE A 48 0.14 2.20 4.84
C PHE A 48 1.36 2.97 5.34
N ALA A 49 1.14 4.15 5.92
CA ALA A 49 2.20 5.06 6.33
C ALA A 49 3.07 4.49 7.46
N TYR A 50 2.44 3.82 8.43
CA TYR A 50 3.11 3.44 9.67
C TYR A 50 3.43 1.95 9.80
N ARG A 51 2.81 1.07 9.00
CA ARG A 51 3.08 -0.38 9.06
C ARG A 51 3.64 -0.92 7.76
N LEU A 52 2.98 -0.64 6.64
CA LEU A 52 3.42 -1.20 5.36
C LEU A 52 4.73 -0.56 4.90
N LYS A 53 4.75 0.77 4.74
CA LYS A 53 5.91 1.48 4.16
C LYS A 53 7.23 1.23 4.92
N PRO A 54 7.27 1.23 6.26
CA PRO A 54 8.49 0.90 7.00
C PRO A 54 8.95 -0.55 6.87
N ALA A 55 8.04 -1.47 6.51
CA ALA A 55 8.36 -2.89 6.35
C ALA A 55 8.91 -3.24 4.95
N LEU A 56 8.88 -2.30 4.00
CA LEU A 56 9.37 -2.53 2.65
C LEU A 56 10.87 -2.27 2.54
N ASP A 57 11.57 -3.18 1.85
CA ASP A 57 12.89 -2.90 1.35
C ASP A 57 12.84 -1.84 0.23
N LYS A 58 14.01 -1.30 -0.13
CA LYS A 58 14.13 -0.22 -1.12
C LYS A 58 13.62 -0.60 -2.51
N ASP A 59 13.76 -1.86 -2.92
CA ASP A 59 13.34 -2.31 -4.26
C ASP A 59 11.83 -2.51 -4.31
N SER A 60 11.24 -3.05 -3.25
CA SER A 60 9.81 -3.19 -3.09
C SER A 60 9.08 -1.84 -2.98
N ASP A 61 9.64 -0.89 -2.22
CA ASP A 61 9.09 0.49 -2.15
C ASP A 61 9.17 1.19 -3.52
N ARG A 62 10.30 1.04 -4.22
CA ARG A 62 10.46 1.59 -5.57
C ARG A 62 9.48 0.99 -6.56
N TRP A 63 9.27 -0.33 -6.51
CA TRP A 63 8.32 -0.99 -7.39
C TRP A 63 6.90 -0.43 -7.21
N LEU A 64 6.43 -0.28 -5.97
CA LEU A 64 5.11 0.32 -5.70
C LEU A 64 5.01 1.75 -6.25
N LEU A 65 6.04 2.57 -6.03
CA LEU A 65 6.09 3.94 -6.57
C LEU A 65 6.00 3.94 -8.09
N VAL A 66 6.70 3.03 -8.77
CA VAL A 66 6.63 2.89 -10.23
C VAL A 66 5.22 2.50 -10.66
N GLN A 67 4.57 1.53 -10.00
CA GLN A 67 3.20 1.13 -10.36
C GLN A 67 2.24 2.32 -10.25
N TRP A 68 2.26 3.06 -9.15
CA TRP A 68 1.42 4.25 -8.98
C TRP A 68 1.71 5.35 -10.01
N CYS A 69 2.98 5.63 -10.29
CA CYS A 69 3.36 6.67 -11.26
C CYS A 69 3.09 6.25 -12.71
N SER A 70 3.20 4.96 -13.02
CA SER A 70 3.00 4.41 -14.37
C SER A 70 1.54 4.45 -14.82
N GLN A 71 0.58 4.59 -13.88
CA GLN A 71 -0.82 4.85 -14.19
C GLN A 71 -1.15 6.32 -14.50
N GLY A 72 -0.12 7.17 -14.67
CA GLY A 72 -0.25 8.42 -15.43
C GLY A 72 -0.40 9.71 -14.61
N TYR A 73 0.52 10.00 -13.71
CA TYR A 73 0.73 11.40 -13.32
C TYR A 73 1.72 12.06 -14.29
N THR A 74 1.21 12.85 -15.22
CA THR A 74 2.05 13.71 -16.06
C THR A 74 2.64 14.81 -15.18
N VAL A 75 3.91 14.70 -14.83
CA VAL A 75 4.65 15.81 -14.22
C VAL A 75 4.65 16.94 -15.25
N LYS A 76 3.87 18.01 -15.02
CA LYS A 76 3.96 19.20 -15.86
C LYS A 76 5.40 19.71 -15.77
N LYS A 77 6.12 19.69 -16.89
CA LYS A 77 7.39 20.42 -17.03
C LYS A 77 7.08 21.89 -16.79
N VAL A 78 7.62 22.46 -15.72
CA VAL A 78 7.70 23.91 -15.55
C VAL A 78 8.79 24.37 -16.53
N THR A 79 8.38 25.07 -17.58
CA THR A 79 9.27 25.79 -18.50
C THR A 79 9.15 27.26 -18.21
#